data_AF-A0A418F423-F1
#
_entry.id   AF-A0A418F423-F1
#
_cell.length_a   1.000
_cell.length_b   1.000
_cell.length_c   1.000
_cell.angle_alpha   90.00
_cell.angle_beta   90.00
_cell.angle_gamma   90.00
#
_symmetry.space_group_name_H-M   'P 1'
#
loop_
_entity.id
_entity.type
_entity.pdbx_description
1 polymer ?
#
loop_
_entity_poly.entity_id
_entity_poly.type
_entity_poly.pdbx_seq_one_letter_code
_entity_poly.pdbx_strand_id
1 'polypeptide(L)'
;MVGQLQWRQVETHATAIRAEKTQDTSSVSYLTGEELIRQICVRMRVRSFDDLNVGPPHAFAPIRQVLDLEHDLWEFVGMYVSLRSISTVHDAELEFLAKRGVPSFAALGLGNSFAASPAVAYHFNLPRATTTVLPLTTKAVLSHLGEFRFLNQRYQDTGAFLSFLTSKLAAPRGTVLGVHVQNLQRSMDLMRRIQVEERKQLNDIENDFRRDVAHSVFQLTKEKFSAENREKAVAAAVASSQLDLPRGEQKANVSVKLESDILTRVTVLDAHLDHLIGRYSHRLPKDTSSVISKQVRYFILTWFEQV
;
A
#
# COMPACT_ATOMS: atom_id res chain seq x y z
N MET A 1 -45.41 -46.45 -6.64
CA MET A 1 -44.73 -46.32 -5.33
C MET A 1 -43.22 -46.61 -5.41
N VAL A 2 -42.76 -47.61 -6.17
CA VAL A 2 -41.31 -47.94 -6.26
C VAL A 2 -40.43 -46.79 -6.78
N GLY A 3 -40.86 -46.06 -7.82
CA GLY A 3 -40.10 -44.93 -8.37
C GLY A 3 -39.94 -43.74 -7.41
N GLN A 4 -40.92 -43.48 -6.54
CA GLN A 4 -40.80 -42.42 -5.51
C GLN A 4 -39.83 -42.82 -4.38
N LEU A 5 -39.73 -44.12 -4.07
CA LEU A 5 -38.77 -44.62 -3.09
C LEU A 5 -37.33 -44.51 -3.64
N GLN A 6 -37.11 -44.91 -4.90
CA GLN A 6 -35.82 -44.78 -5.57
C GLN A 6 -35.40 -43.31 -5.72
N TRP A 7 -36.34 -42.42 -6.03
CA TRP A 7 -36.07 -40.97 -6.08
C TRP A 7 -35.47 -40.45 -4.77
N ARG A 8 -36.14 -40.74 -3.64
CA ARG A 8 -35.67 -40.30 -2.31
C ARG A 8 -34.33 -40.93 -1.93
N GLN A 9 -34.08 -42.17 -2.34
CA GLN A 9 -32.79 -42.84 -2.13
C GLN A 9 -31.66 -42.14 -2.88
N VAL A 10 -31.88 -41.73 -4.13
CA VAL A 10 -30.90 -40.95 -4.91
C VAL A 10 -30.57 -39.63 -4.21
N GLU A 11 -31.57 -38.88 -3.75
CA GLU A 11 -31.34 -37.63 -3.01
C GLU A 11 -30.55 -37.87 -1.71
N THR A 12 -30.92 -38.92 -0.96
CA THR A 12 -30.25 -39.29 0.28
C THR A 12 -28.79 -39.66 0.04
N HIS A 13 -28.51 -40.49 -0.96
CA HIS A 13 -27.14 -40.86 -1.32
C HIS A 13 -26.35 -39.66 -1.82
N ALA A 14 -26.94 -38.78 -2.62
CA ALA A 14 -26.28 -37.58 -3.11
C ALA A 14 -25.85 -36.66 -1.95
N THR A 15 -26.75 -36.43 -0.99
CA THR A 15 -26.42 -35.62 0.21
C THR A 15 -25.36 -36.28 1.09
N ALA A 16 -25.42 -37.60 1.27
CA ALA A 16 -24.42 -38.35 2.05
C ALA A 16 -23.03 -38.29 1.40
N ILE A 17 -22.93 -38.50 0.08
CA ILE A 17 -21.66 -38.42 -0.66
C ILE A 17 -21.04 -37.03 -0.52
N ARG A 18 -21.86 -35.97 -0.65
CA ARG A 18 -21.39 -34.58 -0.46
C ARG A 18 -20.86 -34.34 0.95
N ALA A 19 -21.57 -34.81 1.97
CA ALA A 19 -21.15 -34.70 3.37
C ALA A 19 -19.85 -35.46 3.64
N GLU A 20 -19.75 -36.72 3.22
CA GLU A 20 -18.57 -37.56 3.39
C GLU A 20 -17.34 -36.93 2.73
N LYS A 21 -17.49 -36.45 1.49
CA LYS A 21 -16.37 -35.84 0.76
C LYS A 21 -15.89 -34.54 1.39
N THR A 22 -16.80 -33.81 2.02
CA THR A 22 -16.52 -32.53 2.69
C THR A 22 -15.90 -32.73 4.07
N GLN A 23 -16.36 -33.74 4.81
CA GLN A 23 -15.88 -34.06 6.16
C GLN A 23 -14.55 -34.81 6.16
N ASP A 24 -14.20 -35.46 5.05
CA ASP A 24 -12.89 -36.08 4.89
C ASP A 24 -11.79 -35.00 4.87
N THR A 25 -11.16 -34.77 6.01
CA THR A 25 -10.01 -33.86 6.15
C THR A 25 -8.67 -34.58 5.99
N SER A 26 -8.66 -35.89 5.71
CA SER A 26 -7.42 -36.66 5.56
C SER A 26 -6.68 -36.31 4.27
N SER A 27 -7.40 -35.84 3.26
CA SER A 27 -6.85 -35.49 1.95
C SER A 27 -7.50 -34.24 1.36
N VAL A 28 -6.76 -33.53 0.51
CA VAL A 28 -7.30 -32.42 -0.28
C VAL A 28 -8.31 -32.96 -1.30
N SER A 29 -9.56 -32.51 -1.22
CA SER A 29 -10.68 -33.13 -1.92
C SER A 29 -11.58 -32.13 -2.65
N TYR A 30 -12.08 -32.56 -3.81
CA TYR A 30 -13.16 -31.92 -4.57
C TYR A 30 -14.10 -32.99 -5.15
N LEU A 31 -15.38 -32.68 -5.27
CA LEU A 31 -16.43 -33.53 -5.82
C LEU A 31 -16.96 -32.92 -7.12
N THR A 32 -16.65 -33.55 -8.24
CA THR A 32 -17.24 -33.18 -9.54
C THR A 32 -18.65 -33.77 -9.68
N GLY A 33 -19.47 -33.17 -10.55
CA GLY A 33 -20.78 -33.72 -10.89
C GLY A 33 -20.71 -35.15 -11.43
N GLU A 34 -19.71 -35.44 -12.27
CA GLU A 34 -19.46 -36.78 -12.80
C GLU A 34 -19.16 -37.81 -11.69
N GLU A 35 -18.27 -37.46 -10.75
CA GLU A 35 -17.90 -38.34 -9.64
C GLU A 35 -19.09 -38.58 -8.70
N LEU A 36 -19.90 -37.56 -8.44
CA LEU A 36 -21.12 -37.70 -7.66
C LEU A 36 -22.09 -38.71 -8.31
N ILE A 37 -22.38 -38.54 -9.61
CA ILE A 37 -23.27 -39.44 -10.35
C ILE A 37 -22.72 -40.87 -10.32
N ARG A 38 -21.42 -41.03 -10.59
CA ARG A 38 -20.75 -42.34 -10.56
C ARG A 38 -20.86 -43.00 -9.20
N GLN A 39 -20.64 -42.28 -8.10
CA GLN A 39 -20.77 -42.82 -6.75
C GLN A 39 -22.21 -43.18 -6.39
N ILE A 40 -23.20 -42.42 -6.84
CA ILE A 40 -24.61 -42.77 -6.67
C ILE A 40 -24.91 -44.10 -7.36
N CYS A 41 -24.48 -44.27 -8.61
CA CYS A 41 -24.67 -45.53 -9.36
C CYS A 41 -24.05 -46.72 -8.61
N VAL A 42 -22.86 -46.56 -8.04
CA VAL A 42 -22.19 -47.58 -7.22
C VAL A 42 -23.00 -47.92 -5.97
N ARG A 43 -23.51 -46.92 -5.22
CA ARG A 43 -24.34 -47.15 -4.02
C ARG A 43 -25.67 -47.83 -4.34
N MET A 44 -26.26 -47.48 -5.48
CA MET A 44 -27.52 -48.05 -5.97
C MET A 44 -27.33 -49.40 -6.68
N ARG A 45 -26.08 -49.87 -6.85
CA ARG A 45 -25.72 -51.12 -7.54
C ARG A 45 -26.21 -51.20 -8.98
N VAL A 46 -26.14 -50.08 -9.71
CA VAL A 46 -26.47 -49.97 -11.14
C VAL A 46 -25.24 -49.61 -11.97
N ARG A 47 -25.27 -49.89 -13.27
CA ARG A 47 -24.14 -49.62 -14.17
C ARG A 47 -24.15 -48.20 -14.69
N SER A 48 -25.34 -47.66 -14.92
CA SER A 48 -25.57 -46.29 -15.39
C SER A 48 -26.67 -45.61 -14.56
N PHE A 49 -26.73 -44.28 -14.62
CA PHE A 49 -27.82 -43.55 -13.98
C PHE A 49 -29.16 -43.81 -14.69
N ASP A 50 -29.12 -44.06 -16.00
CA ASP A 50 -30.32 -44.33 -16.80
C ASP A 50 -31.01 -45.63 -16.36
N ASP A 51 -30.26 -46.61 -15.85
CA ASP A 51 -30.78 -47.88 -15.32
C ASP A 51 -31.77 -47.67 -14.14
N LEU A 52 -31.68 -46.53 -13.45
CA LEU A 52 -32.54 -46.20 -12.32
C LEU A 52 -33.97 -45.87 -12.75
N ASN A 53 -34.20 -45.49 -14.01
CA ASN A 53 -35.53 -45.12 -14.55
C ASN A 53 -36.27 -44.04 -13.72
N VAL A 54 -35.52 -43.13 -13.09
CA VAL A 54 -36.04 -42.04 -12.23
C VAL A 54 -35.91 -40.66 -12.88
N GLY A 55 -35.61 -40.59 -14.18
CA GLY A 55 -35.34 -39.35 -14.91
C GLY A 55 -33.86 -38.96 -14.91
N PRO A 56 -33.50 -37.81 -15.52
CA PRO A 56 -32.11 -37.42 -15.70
C PRO A 56 -31.47 -36.90 -14.40
N PRO A 57 -30.13 -36.98 -14.23
CA PRO A 57 -29.43 -36.56 -13.01
C PRO A 57 -29.71 -35.12 -12.55
N HIS A 58 -29.87 -34.18 -13.50
CA HIS A 58 -30.12 -32.77 -13.20
C HIS A 58 -31.52 -32.49 -12.63
N ALA A 59 -32.43 -33.47 -12.67
CA ALA A 59 -33.75 -33.34 -12.05
C ALA A 59 -33.67 -33.40 -10.51
N PHE A 60 -32.59 -33.96 -9.95
CA PHE A 60 -32.37 -34.10 -8.52
C PHE A 60 -31.69 -32.85 -7.95
N ALA A 61 -32.33 -32.20 -6.98
CA ALA A 61 -31.82 -30.94 -6.43
C ALA A 61 -30.38 -31.02 -5.91
N PRO A 62 -29.94 -32.07 -5.17
CA PRO A 62 -28.56 -32.15 -4.69
C PRO A 62 -27.52 -32.32 -5.80
N ILE A 63 -27.87 -32.98 -6.91
CA ILE A 63 -27.01 -33.17 -8.08
C ILE A 63 -26.95 -31.86 -8.87
N ARG A 64 -28.10 -31.26 -9.16
CA ARG A 64 -28.20 -29.97 -9.85
C ARG A 64 -27.37 -28.89 -9.15
N GLN A 65 -27.45 -28.80 -7.83
CA GLN A 65 -26.63 -27.85 -7.06
C GLN A 65 -25.14 -28.04 -7.27
N VAL A 66 -24.64 -29.28 -7.37
CA VAL A 66 -23.21 -29.54 -7.62
C VAL A 66 -22.83 -29.08 -9.02
N LEU A 67 -23.66 -29.40 -10.02
CA LEU A 67 -23.45 -28.99 -11.42
C LEU A 67 -23.47 -27.46 -11.55
N ASP A 68 -24.44 -26.78 -10.94
CA ASP A 68 -24.56 -25.33 -10.94
C ASP A 68 -23.34 -24.68 -10.26
N LEU A 69 -22.93 -25.19 -9.09
CA LEU A 69 -21.75 -24.66 -8.38
C LEU A 69 -20.45 -24.90 -9.17
N GLU A 70 -20.31 -26.04 -9.83
CA GLU A 70 -19.15 -26.37 -10.68
C GLU A 70 -19.09 -25.41 -11.88
N HIS A 71 -20.22 -25.19 -12.56
CA HIS A 71 -20.32 -24.24 -13.67
C HIS A 71 -19.98 -22.81 -13.24
N ASP A 72 -20.62 -22.32 -12.18
CA ASP A 72 -20.40 -20.98 -11.65
C ASP A 72 -18.94 -20.78 -11.20
N LEU A 73 -18.28 -21.83 -10.70
CA LEU A 73 -16.87 -21.79 -10.31
C LEU A 73 -15.95 -21.68 -11.54
N TRP A 74 -16.24 -22.43 -12.60
CA TRP A 74 -15.54 -22.31 -13.89
C TRP A 74 -15.63 -20.89 -14.45
N GLU A 75 -16.85 -20.32 -14.50
CA GLU A 75 -17.05 -18.96 -14.99
C GLU A 75 -16.34 -17.93 -14.10
N PHE A 76 -16.50 -18.05 -12.79
CA PHE A 76 -15.88 -17.13 -11.83
C PHE A 76 -14.36 -17.12 -11.98
N VAL A 77 -13.71 -18.29 -11.93
CA VAL A 77 -12.24 -18.38 -11.97
C VAL A 77 -11.71 -17.91 -13.32
N GLY A 78 -12.37 -18.30 -14.41
CA GLY A 78 -12.00 -17.87 -15.75
C GLY A 78 -12.04 -16.36 -15.91
N MET A 79 -13.11 -15.71 -15.45
CA MET A 79 -13.22 -14.24 -15.43
C MET A 79 -12.21 -13.62 -14.47
N TYR A 80 -12.06 -14.17 -13.27
CA TYR A 80 -11.19 -13.64 -12.22
C TYR A 80 -9.74 -13.49 -12.70
N VAL A 81 -9.24 -14.54 -13.37
CA VAL A 81 -7.90 -14.59 -13.95
C VAL A 81 -7.79 -13.71 -15.19
N SER A 82 -8.82 -13.69 -16.06
CA SER A 82 -8.78 -12.91 -17.30
C SER A 82 -8.81 -11.39 -17.09
N LEU A 83 -9.42 -10.93 -16.00
CA LEU A 83 -9.56 -9.50 -15.69
C LEU A 83 -8.38 -8.94 -14.87
N ARG A 84 -7.48 -9.78 -14.35
CA ARG A 84 -6.41 -9.39 -13.44
C ARG A 84 -5.05 -9.76 -14.00
N SER A 85 -4.14 -8.79 -14.06
CA SER A 85 -2.76 -9.04 -14.50
C SER A 85 -1.99 -9.94 -13.54
N ILE A 86 -2.27 -9.86 -12.24
CA ILE A 86 -1.72 -10.75 -11.21
C ILE A 86 -2.87 -11.16 -10.31
N SER A 87 -2.94 -12.46 -10.04
CA SER A 87 -4.01 -13.05 -9.25
C SER A 87 -3.48 -14.22 -8.44
N THR A 88 -4.09 -14.47 -7.28
CA THR A 88 -3.75 -15.60 -6.43
C THR A 88 -4.98 -16.46 -6.17
N VAL A 89 -4.76 -17.77 -6.01
CA VAL A 89 -5.81 -18.74 -5.66
C VAL A 89 -6.43 -18.38 -4.31
N HIS A 90 -5.62 -17.92 -3.36
CA HIS A 90 -6.08 -17.55 -2.03
C HIS A 90 -7.10 -16.39 -2.08
N ASP A 91 -6.80 -15.31 -2.78
CA ASP A 91 -7.74 -14.19 -2.92
C ASP A 91 -8.97 -14.60 -3.75
N ALA A 92 -8.80 -15.45 -4.77
CA ALA A 92 -9.90 -15.99 -5.56
C ALA A 92 -10.88 -16.80 -4.71
N GLU A 93 -10.37 -17.63 -3.80
CA GLU A 93 -11.19 -18.38 -2.84
C GLU A 93 -11.98 -17.43 -1.93
N LEU A 94 -11.32 -16.46 -1.31
CA LEU A 94 -11.97 -15.50 -0.42
C LEU A 94 -13.08 -14.71 -1.14
N GLU A 95 -12.82 -14.21 -2.35
CA GLU A 95 -13.81 -13.49 -3.14
C GLU A 95 -14.98 -14.39 -3.57
N PHE A 96 -14.71 -15.64 -3.96
CA PHE A 96 -15.75 -16.60 -4.33
C PHE A 96 -16.67 -16.93 -3.15
N LEU A 97 -16.09 -17.20 -1.98
CA LEU A 97 -16.83 -17.50 -0.75
C LEU A 97 -17.66 -16.29 -0.29
N ALA A 98 -17.08 -15.09 -0.36
CA ALA A 98 -17.79 -13.84 -0.06
C ALA A 98 -18.99 -13.62 -1.00
N LYS A 99 -18.82 -13.84 -2.31
CA LYS A 99 -19.90 -13.73 -3.31
C LYS A 99 -21.05 -14.71 -3.02
N ARG A 100 -20.73 -15.89 -2.47
CA ARG A 100 -21.70 -16.93 -2.10
C ARG A 100 -22.28 -16.76 -0.70
N GLY A 101 -21.73 -15.87 0.12
CA GLY A 101 -22.16 -15.68 1.50
C GLY A 101 -21.89 -16.90 2.40
N VAL A 102 -20.83 -17.67 2.10
CA VAL A 102 -20.46 -18.85 2.88
C VAL A 102 -19.12 -18.65 3.61
N PRO A 103 -18.94 -19.21 4.82
CA PRO A 103 -17.75 -18.97 5.62
C PRO A 103 -16.52 -19.79 5.18
N SER A 104 -16.73 -20.91 4.50
CA SER A 104 -15.66 -21.83 4.08
C SER A 104 -16.06 -22.59 2.83
N PHE A 105 -15.06 -23.09 2.09
CA PHE A 105 -15.31 -23.90 0.90
C PHE A 105 -16.07 -25.20 1.22
N ALA A 106 -15.80 -25.79 2.38
CA ALA A 106 -16.51 -26.96 2.88
C ALA A 106 -18.03 -26.73 2.99
N ALA A 107 -18.48 -25.51 3.30
CA ALA A 107 -19.91 -25.20 3.41
C ALA A 107 -20.67 -25.33 2.07
N LEU A 108 -19.98 -25.38 0.93
CA LEU A 108 -20.59 -25.61 -0.39
C LEU A 108 -20.95 -27.08 -0.63
N GLY A 109 -20.39 -28.00 0.17
CA GLY A 109 -20.60 -29.44 0.01
C GLY A 109 -19.98 -30.00 -1.28
N LEU A 110 -18.88 -29.39 -1.73
CA LEU A 110 -18.10 -29.82 -2.90
C LEU A 110 -16.77 -30.47 -2.52
N GLY A 111 -16.48 -30.67 -1.24
CA GLY A 111 -15.16 -31.05 -0.74
C GLY A 111 -14.55 -29.96 0.13
N ASN A 112 -13.27 -30.13 0.48
CA ASN A 112 -12.62 -29.30 1.49
C ASN A 112 -11.63 -28.27 0.92
N SER A 113 -11.37 -28.27 -0.39
CA SER A 113 -10.36 -27.40 -0.98
C SER A 113 -10.80 -26.78 -2.30
N PHE A 114 -10.74 -25.44 -2.35
CA PHE A 114 -10.95 -24.66 -3.56
C PHE A 114 -9.92 -25.00 -4.65
N ALA A 115 -8.65 -25.16 -4.26
CA ALA A 115 -7.55 -25.46 -5.18
C ALA A 115 -7.65 -26.83 -5.87
N ALA A 116 -8.38 -27.78 -5.26
CA ALA A 116 -8.63 -29.10 -5.84
C ALA A 116 -9.66 -29.07 -6.98
N SER A 117 -10.37 -27.96 -7.17
CA SER A 117 -11.30 -27.80 -8.27
C SER A 117 -10.59 -27.87 -9.63
N PRO A 118 -11.15 -28.59 -10.63
CA PRO A 118 -10.64 -28.58 -12.00
C PRO A 118 -10.49 -27.19 -12.60
N ALA A 119 -11.42 -26.27 -12.30
CA ALA A 119 -11.39 -24.89 -12.80
C ALA A 119 -10.14 -24.15 -12.30
N VAL A 120 -9.89 -24.25 -10.99
CA VAL A 120 -8.77 -23.58 -10.34
C VAL A 120 -7.45 -24.19 -10.81
N ALA A 121 -7.36 -25.52 -10.85
CA ALA A 121 -6.18 -26.21 -11.34
C ALA A 121 -5.84 -25.83 -12.79
N TYR A 122 -6.85 -25.71 -13.66
CA TYR A 122 -6.67 -25.30 -15.05
C TYR A 122 -6.21 -23.84 -15.18
N HIS A 123 -6.95 -22.89 -14.62
CA HIS A 123 -6.67 -21.47 -14.85
C HIS A 123 -5.39 -20.98 -14.13
N PHE A 124 -5.04 -21.58 -13.00
CA PHE A 124 -3.80 -21.26 -12.28
C PHE A 124 -2.62 -22.17 -12.63
N ASN A 125 -2.79 -23.12 -13.58
CA ASN A 125 -1.78 -24.10 -13.97
C ASN A 125 -1.20 -24.88 -12.77
N LEU A 126 -2.07 -25.32 -11.86
CA LEU A 126 -1.64 -26.08 -10.69
C LEU A 126 -1.32 -27.54 -11.09
N PRO A 127 -0.31 -28.17 -10.46
CA PRO A 127 -0.08 -29.60 -10.63
C PRO A 127 -1.32 -30.40 -10.21
N ARG A 128 -1.69 -31.42 -10.98
CA ARG A 128 -2.83 -32.30 -10.68
C ARG A 128 -2.65 -33.11 -9.40
N ALA A 129 -1.42 -33.33 -8.95
CA ALA A 129 -1.15 -33.98 -7.68
C ALA A 129 -1.54 -33.04 -6.54
N THR A 130 -2.36 -33.54 -5.61
CA THR A 130 -2.86 -32.84 -4.41
C THR A 130 -1.73 -32.15 -3.66
N THR A 131 -1.55 -30.86 -3.95
CA THR A 131 -0.53 -30.01 -3.37
C THR A 131 -1.23 -28.88 -2.62
N THR A 132 -0.81 -28.60 -1.40
CA THR A 132 -1.36 -27.48 -0.64
C THR A 132 -0.95 -26.16 -1.31
N VAL A 133 -1.88 -25.21 -1.37
CA VAL A 133 -1.61 -23.88 -1.94
C VAL A 133 -1.22 -22.93 -0.83
N LEU A 134 -0.14 -22.17 -1.03
CA LEU A 134 0.29 -21.16 -0.07
C LEU A 134 -0.77 -20.05 0.01
N PRO A 135 -1.16 -19.58 1.22
CA PRO A 135 -2.15 -18.51 1.40
C PRO A 135 -1.54 -17.15 1.07
N LEU A 136 -1.22 -16.94 -0.20
CA LEU A 136 -0.53 -15.74 -0.67
C LEU A 136 -1.54 -14.73 -1.22
N THR A 137 -1.51 -13.50 -0.68
CA THR A 137 -2.36 -12.42 -1.18
C THR A 137 -1.73 -11.75 -2.40
N THR A 138 -2.56 -11.18 -3.27
CA THR A 138 -2.14 -10.39 -4.43
C THR A 138 -1.27 -9.22 -3.99
N LYS A 139 -1.60 -8.58 -2.85
CA LYS A 139 -0.78 -7.52 -2.24
C LYS A 139 0.64 -8.00 -1.92
N ALA A 140 0.79 -9.20 -1.34
CA ALA A 140 2.10 -9.76 -1.04
C ALA A 140 2.90 -10.04 -2.32
N VAL A 141 2.25 -10.59 -3.36
CA VAL A 141 2.88 -10.81 -4.68
C VAL A 141 3.38 -9.49 -5.27
N LEU A 142 2.56 -8.43 -5.24
CA LEU A 142 2.93 -7.12 -5.78
C LEU A 142 4.10 -6.47 -5.03
N SER A 143 4.18 -6.66 -3.70
CA SER A 143 5.34 -6.22 -2.91
C SER A 143 6.62 -6.88 -3.40
N HIS A 144 6.60 -8.20 -3.58
CA HIS A 144 7.75 -8.94 -4.09
C HIS A 144 8.07 -8.65 -5.55
N LEU A 145 7.07 -8.28 -6.36
CA LEU A 145 7.29 -7.78 -7.72
C LEU A 145 8.11 -6.49 -7.72
N GLY A 146 7.83 -5.58 -6.77
CA GLY A 146 8.61 -4.36 -6.57
C GLY A 146 10.08 -4.64 -6.25
N GLU A 147 10.35 -5.61 -5.38
CA GLU A 147 11.70 -6.09 -5.05
C GLU A 147 12.39 -6.73 -6.27
N PHE A 148 11.69 -7.66 -6.94
CA PHE A 148 12.22 -8.36 -8.11
C PHE A 148 12.67 -7.39 -9.20
N ARG A 149 11.86 -6.36 -9.46
CA ARG A 149 12.17 -5.30 -10.43
C ARG A 149 13.44 -4.54 -10.10
N PHE A 150 13.69 -4.26 -8.81
CA PHE A 150 14.90 -3.56 -8.39
C PHE A 150 16.16 -4.39 -8.65
N LEU A 151 16.08 -5.70 -8.41
CA LEU A 151 17.18 -6.65 -8.59
C LEU A 151 17.40 -7.04 -10.06
N ASN A 152 16.33 -7.13 -10.86
CA ASN A 152 16.36 -7.65 -12.23
C ASN A 152 15.80 -6.65 -13.24
N GLN A 153 16.58 -5.62 -13.57
CA GLN A 153 16.16 -4.58 -14.53
C GLN A 153 15.99 -5.09 -15.97
N ARG A 154 16.59 -6.25 -16.32
CA ARG A 154 16.65 -6.77 -17.69
C ARG A 154 15.71 -7.95 -17.97
N TYR A 155 15.28 -8.69 -16.94
CA TYR A 155 14.48 -9.90 -17.11
C TYR A 155 13.01 -9.62 -16.79
N GLN A 156 12.18 -9.67 -17.82
CA GLN A 156 10.72 -9.52 -17.72
C GLN A 156 10.02 -10.87 -17.92
N ASP A 157 10.68 -11.94 -17.51
CA ASP A 157 10.17 -13.30 -17.63
C ASP A 157 9.32 -13.70 -16.43
N THR A 158 8.11 -14.19 -16.69
CA THR A 158 7.18 -14.68 -15.67
C THR A 158 7.78 -15.86 -14.90
N GLY A 159 8.48 -16.77 -15.58
CA GLY A 159 9.12 -17.93 -14.96
C GLY A 159 10.20 -17.53 -13.95
N ALA A 160 11.04 -16.56 -14.33
CA ALA A 160 12.06 -15.99 -13.46
C ALA A 160 11.45 -15.32 -12.22
N PHE A 161 10.36 -14.56 -12.38
CA PHE A 161 9.67 -13.95 -11.24
C PHE A 161 9.07 -15.00 -10.29
N LEU A 162 8.39 -16.03 -10.81
CA LEU A 162 7.84 -17.10 -9.98
C LEU A 162 8.92 -17.92 -9.28
N SER A 163 10.07 -18.12 -9.92
CA SER A 163 11.24 -18.78 -9.32
C SER A 163 11.85 -17.95 -8.20
N PHE A 164 11.94 -16.63 -8.40
CA PHE A 164 12.33 -15.68 -7.36
C PHE A 164 11.37 -15.74 -6.17
N LEU A 165 10.06 -15.73 -6.44
CA LEU A 165 9.03 -15.79 -5.41
C LEU A 165 9.12 -17.09 -4.60
N THR A 166 9.26 -18.23 -5.28
CA THR A 166 9.44 -19.54 -4.64
C THR A 166 10.67 -19.57 -3.72
N SER A 167 11.79 -19.03 -4.21
CA SER A 167 13.04 -18.97 -3.44
C SER A 167 12.92 -18.02 -2.24
N LYS A 168 12.28 -16.86 -2.43
CA LYS A 168 12.10 -15.83 -1.41
C LYS A 168 11.19 -16.30 -0.27
N LEU A 169 10.11 -16.99 -0.61
CA LEU A 169 9.12 -17.47 0.35
C LEU A 169 9.51 -18.79 1.04
N ALA A 170 10.59 -19.45 0.59
CA ALA A 170 11.05 -20.73 1.11
C ALA A 170 9.90 -21.75 1.26
N ALA A 171 9.06 -21.84 0.23
CA ALA A 171 7.83 -22.62 0.26
C ALA A 171 8.12 -24.08 0.66
N PRO A 172 7.38 -24.66 1.64
CA PRO A 172 7.57 -26.06 2.04
C PRO A 172 7.49 -27.02 0.85
N ARG A 173 8.24 -28.12 0.90
CA ARG A 173 8.18 -29.15 -0.14
C ARG A 173 6.74 -29.64 -0.29
N GLY A 174 6.25 -29.72 -1.52
CA GLY A 174 4.86 -30.09 -1.78
C GLY A 174 3.85 -28.98 -1.44
N THR A 175 4.27 -27.71 -1.52
CA THR A 175 3.36 -26.56 -1.61
C THR A 175 3.54 -25.88 -2.97
N VAL A 176 2.47 -25.33 -3.53
CA VAL A 176 2.53 -24.47 -4.71
C VAL A 176 2.15 -23.03 -4.37
N LEU A 177 2.68 -22.08 -5.13
CA LEU A 177 2.44 -20.66 -4.91
C LEU A 177 0.98 -20.25 -5.15
N GLY A 178 0.29 -20.89 -6.11
CA GLY A 178 -1.06 -20.50 -6.50
C GLY A 178 -1.16 -19.10 -7.10
N VAL A 179 -0.15 -18.67 -7.87
CA VAL A 179 -0.10 -17.33 -8.47
C VAL A 179 -0.23 -17.46 -9.98
N HIS A 180 -1.17 -16.71 -10.56
CA HIS A 180 -1.28 -16.52 -12.00
C HIS A 180 -0.85 -15.09 -12.36
N VAL A 181 0.03 -14.99 -13.37
CA VAL A 181 0.54 -13.72 -13.88
C VAL A 181 0.26 -13.63 -15.38
N GLN A 182 -0.63 -12.72 -15.73
CA GLN A 182 -0.95 -12.36 -17.11
C GLN A 182 -0.11 -11.13 -17.50
N ASN A 183 0.84 -11.32 -18.41
CA ASN A 183 1.73 -10.28 -18.94
C ASN A 183 2.48 -9.50 -17.83
N LEU A 184 3.56 -10.12 -17.31
CA LEU A 184 4.43 -9.53 -16.30
C LEU A 184 5.02 -8.18 -16.75
N GLN A 185 5.42 -8.07 -18.02
CA GLN A 185 5.99 -6.85 -18.59
C GLN A 185 5.06 -5.64 -18.41
N ARG A 186 3.77 -5.79 -18.77
CA ARG A 186 2.79 -4.72 -18.60
C ARG A 186 2.64 -4.31 -17.13
N SER A 187 2.61 -5.28 -16.21
CA SER A 187 2.53 -5.02 -14.77
C SER A 187 3.75 -4.23 -14.26
N MET A 188 4.94 -4.59 -14.74
CA MET A 188 6.20 -3.92 -14.41
C MET A 188 6.26 -2.49 -14.96
N ASP A 189 5.76 -2.28 -16.18
CA ASP A 189 5.69 -0.96 -16.80
C ASP A 189 4.71 -0.04 -16.08
N LEU A 190 3.54 -0.55 -15.70
CA LEU A 190 2.56 0.19 -14.89
C LEU A 190 3.14 0.57 -13.53
N MET A 191 3.79 -0.36 -12.84
CA MET A 191 4.46 -0.08 -11.57
C MET A 191 5.53 1.00 -11.71
N ARG A 192 6.31 0.98 -12.81
CA ARG A 192 7.29 2.04 -13.10
C ARG A 192 6.62 3.41 -13.25
N ARG A 193 5.50 3.49 -13.97
CA ARG A 193 4.75 4.74 -14.17
C ARG A 193 4.19 5.28 -12.86
N ILE A 194 3.57 4.40 -12.06
CA ILE A 194 3.03 4.76 -10.74
C ILE A 194 4.13 5.36 -9.86
N GLN A 195 5.30 4.73 -9.79
CA GLN A 195 6.42 5.24 -8.97
C GLN A 195 6.97 6.59 -9.45
N VAL A 196 7.00 6.82 -10.77
CA VAL A 196 7.42 8.11 -11.32
C VAL A 196 6.43 9.20 -10.92
N GLU A 197 5.13 8.93 -11.01
CA GLU A 197 4.09 9.87 -10.59
C GLU A 197 4.09 10.10 -9.07
N GLU A 198 4.22 9.04 -8.26
CA GLU A 198 4.34 9.17 -6.80
C GLU A 198 5.53 10.05 -6.42
N ARG A 199 6.68 9.87 -7.09
CA ARG A 199 7.87 10.70 -6.83
C ARG A 199 7.66 12.15 -7.23
N LYS A 200 6.96 12.40 -8.33
CA LYS A 200 6.61 13.74 -8.77
C LYS A 200 5.70 14.43 -7.75
N GLN A 201 4.64 13.74 -7.31
CA GLN A 201 3.73 14.23 -6.28
C GLN A 201 4.48 14.54 -4.97
N LEU A 202 5.38 13.67 -4.54
CA LEU A 202 6.21 13.91 -3.35
C LEU A 202 7.10 15.15 -3.51
N ASN A 203 7.73 15.33 -4.68
CA ASN A 203 8.55 16.51 -4.95
C ASN A 203 7.70 17.79 -5.00
N ASP A 204 6.49 17.73 -5.54
CA ASP A 204 5.56 18.87 -5.59
C ASP A 204 5.14 19.27 -4.17
N ILE A 205 4.77 18.30 -3.33
CA ILE A 205 4.47 18.51 -1.90
C ILE A 205 5.69 19.10 -1.16
N GLU A 206 6.89 18.58 -1.40
CA GLU A 206 8.12 19.09 -0.78
C GLU A 206 8.40 20.55 -1.20
N ASN A 207 8.19 20.87 -2.48
CA ASN A 207 8.38 22.22 -3.00
C ASN A 207 7.36 23.21 -2.43
N ASP A 208 6.10 22.81 -2.33
CA ASP A 208 5.06 23.65 -1.74
C ASP A 208 5.33 23.89 -0.25
N PHE A 209 5.70 22.84 0.49
CA PHE A 209 6.14 22.97 1.88
C PHE A 209 7.33 23.94 2.04
N ARG A 210 8.33 23.85 1.15
CA ARG A 210 9.48 24.78 1.16
C ARG A 210 9.05 26.23 0.90
N ARG A 211 8.11 26.47 -0.01
CA ARG A 211 7.57 27.82 -0.28
C ARG A 211 6.81 28.37 0.92
N ASP A 212 5.98 27.54 1.56
CA ASP A 212 5.19 27.94 2.73
C ASP A 212 6.09 28.29 3.92
N VAL A 213 7.15 27.50 4.16
CA VAL A 213 8.16 27.79 5.17
C VAL A 213 8.88 29.10 4.84
N ALA A 214 9.33 29.30 3.60
CA ALA A 214 10.00 30.52 3.18
C ALA A 214 9.10 31.76 3.33
N HIS A 215 7.83 31.66 2.95
CA HIS A 215 6.85 32.73 3.13
C HIS A 215 6.60 33.02 4.61
N SER A 216 6.45 32.00 5.45
CA SER A 216 6.24 32.16 6.88
C SER A 216 7.44 32.81 7.57
N VAL A 217 8.67 32.37 7.24
CA VAL A 217 9.90 32.98 7.73
C VAL A 217 10.01 34.43 7.26
N PHE A 218 9.67 34.72 6.00
CA PHE A 218 9.65 36.08 5.48
C PHE A 218 8.66 36.97 6.23
N GLN A 219 7.42 36.51 6.48
CA GLN A 219 6.43 37.28 7.23
C GLN A 219 6.87 37.50 8.68
N LEU A 220 7.34 36.46 9.37
CA LEU A 220 7.91 36.58 10.72
C LEU A 220 9.06 37.59 10.76
N THR A 221 9.93 37.58 9.76
CA THR A 221 11.04 38.53 9.66
C THR A 221 10.50 39.94 9.41
N LYS A 222 9.55 40.11 8.49
CA LYS A 222 8.91 41.40 8.20
C LYS A 222 8.22 41.98 9.44
N GLU A 223 7.50 41.16 10.20
CA GLU A 223 6.83 41.58 11.44
C GLU A 223 7.83 41.93 12.53
N LYS A 224 8.80 41.04 12.83
CA LYS A 224 9.77 41.27 13.91
C LYS A 224 10.79 42.37 13.60
N PHE A 225 11.12 42.55 12.33
CA PHE A 225 12.06 43.57 11.86
C PHE A 225 11.36 44.75 11.18
N SER A 226 10.04 44.89 11.32
CA SER A 226 9.30 46.08 10.87
C SER A 226 9.86 47.33 11.57
N ALA A 227 9.96 48.45 10.83
CA ALA A 227 10.35 49.74 11.37
C ALA A 227 9.51 50.15 12.59
N GLU A 228 8.22 49.80 12.58
CA GLU A 228 7.29 50.12 13.66
C GLU A 228 7.57 49.29 14.94
N ASN A 229 7.97 48.03 14.79
CA ASN A 229 8.40 47.20 15.93
C ASN A 229 9.78 47.58 16.43
N ARG A 230 10.67 48.04 15.53
CA ARG A 230 11.96 48.63 15.93
C ARG A 230 11.75 49.91 16.73
N GLU A 231 10.86 50.80 16.28
CA GLU A 231 10.54 52.04 16.98
C GLU A 231 9.89 51.76 18.35
N LYS A 232 8.97 50.78 18.43
CA LYS A 232 8.43 50.31 19.72
C LYS A 232 9.47 49.68 20.63
N ALA A 233 10.39 48.87 20.12
CA ALA A 233 11.46 48.27 20.91
C ALA A 233 12.47 49.31 21.40
N VAL A 234 12.82 50.29 20.56
CA VAL A 234 13.65 51.43 20.93
C VAL A 234 12.94 52.29 21.96
N ALA A 235 11.66 52.63 21.75
CA ALA A 235 10.86 53.38 22.72
C ALA A 235 10.74 52.66 24.07
N ALA A 236 10.56 51.33 24.07
CA ALA A 236 10.53 50.53 25.29
C ALA A 236 11.90 50.45 25.99
N ALA A 237 13.00 50.37 25.24
CA ALA A 237 14.37 50.40 25.78
C ALA A 237 14.74 51.79 26.33
N VAL A 238 14.24 52.86 25.72
CA VAL A 238 14.38 54.24 26.21
C VAL A 238 13.54 54.45 27.46
N ALA A 239 12.31 53.91 27.50
CA ALA A 239 11.43 54.00 28.67
C ALA A 239 11.93 53.19 29.88
N SER A 240 12.63 52.07 29.66
CA SER A 240 13.26 51.28 30.71
C SER A 240 14.62 51.82 31.16
N SER A 241 15.25 52.67 30.35
CA SER A 241 16.46 53.40 30.72
C SER A 241 16.08 54.64 31.53
N GLN A 242 15.96 54.48 32.86
CA GLN A 242 16.05 55.62 33.78
C GLN A 242 17.46 56.24 33.68
N LEU A 243 17.64 57.15 32.72
CA LEU A 243 18.75 58.09 32.70
C LEU A 243 18.20 59.44 33.16
N ASP A 244 18.35 59.71 34.45
CA ASP A 244 18.16 61.05 35.01
C ASP A 244 19.17 61.98 34.33
N LEU A 245 18.68 62.77 33.36
CA LEU A 245 19.44 63.83 32.72
C LEU A 245 19.54 65.02 33.69
N PRO A 246 20.76 65.48 34.07
CA PRO A 246 20.90 66.64 34.93
C PRO A 246 20.41 67.89 34.20
N ARG A 247 19.48 68.62 34.83
CA ARG A 247 18.99 69.93 34.38
C ARG A 247 20.11 70.97 34.50
N GLY A 248 20.69 71.35 33.36
CA GLY A 248 21.53 72.54 33.26
C GLY A 248 22.53 72.46 32.10
N GLU A 249 22.24 73.20 31.02
CA GLU A 249 23.19 73.70 29.99
C GLU A 249 24.32 72.77 29.49
N GLN A 250 24.01 71.59 28.93
CA GLN A 250 25.00 70.79 28.16
C GLN A 250 24.39 70.02 26.97
N LYS A 251 23.59 70.67 26.12
CA LYS A 251 22.94 69.97 24.99
C LYS A 251 23.90 69.35 23.97
N ALA A 252 25.10 69.92 23.77
CA ALA A 252 26.07 69.39 22.80
C ALA A 252 26.86 68.18 23.34
N ASN A 253 27.31 68.20 24.60
CA ASN A 253 28.14 67.12 25.14
C ASN A 253 27.35 65.86 25.48
N VAL A 254 26.05 66.00 25.77
CA VAL A 254 25.16 64.85 26.01
C VAL A 254 24.79 64.15 24.70
N SER A 255 24.59 64.87 23.59
CA SER A 255 24.34 64.22 22.29
C SER A 255 25.57 63.45 21.82
N VAL A 256 26.76 64.02 21.94
CA VAL A 256 28.02 63.35 21.55
C VAL A 256 28.31 62.12 22.43
N LYS A 257 28.03 62.18 23.74
CA LYS A 257 28.15 61.00 24.61
C LYS A 257 27.09 59.93 24.33
N LEU A 258 25.85 60.33 24.07
CA LEU A 258 24.77 59.40 23.76
C LEU A 258 25.02 58.71 22.40
N GLU A 259 25.48 59.46 21.40
CA GLU A 259 25.95 58.92 20.12
C GLU A 259 27.10 57.94 20.32
N SER A 260 28.11 58.29 21.14
CA SER A 260 29.24 57.42 21.44
C SER A 260 28.84 56.13 22.20
N ASP A 261 27.89 56.22 23.15
CA ASP A 261 27.39 55.07 23.91
C ASP A 261 26.49 54.16 23.05
N ILE A 262 25.70 54.76 22.14
CA ILE A 262 24.92 54.00 21.15
C ILE A 262 25.85 53.31 20.16
N LEU A 263 26.86 54.00 19.62
CA LEU A 263 27.87 53.44 18.72
C LEU A 263 28.64 52.28 19.36
N THR A 264 29.01 52.39 20.64
CA THR A 264 29.68 51.30 21.37
C THR A 264 28.75 50.11 21.63
N ARG A 265 27.47 50.34 21.96
CA ARG A 265 26.50 49.24 22.10
C ARG A 265 26.19 48.56 20.78
N VAL A 266 26.07 49.31 19.69
CA VAL A 266 25.85 48.78 18.34
C VAL A 266 27.05 47.97 17.88
N THR A 267 28.28 48.44 18.09
CA THR A 267 29.50 47.68 17.75
C THR A 267 29.66 46.40 18.58
N VAL A 268 29.27 46.40 19.86
CA VAL A 268 29.24 45.18 20.68
C VAL A 268 28.18 44.19 20.19
N LEU A 269 27.00 44.67 19.80
CA LEU A 269 25.94 43.84 19.23
C LEU A 269 26.34 43.26 17.86
N ASP A 270 27.02 44.05 17.03
CA ASP A 270 27.52 43.63 15.72
C ASP A 270 28.60 42.54 15.85
N ALA A 271 29.55 42.74 16.77
CA ALA A 271 30.56 41.72 17.11
C ALA A 271 29.93 40.43 17.66
N HIS A 272 28.85 40.54 18.44
CA HIS A 272 28.13 39.38 18.97
C HIS A 272 27.32 38.66 17.87
N LEU A 273 26.71 39.41 16.94
CA LEU A 273 26.02 38.87 15.76
C LEU A 273 27.01 38.14 14.84
N ASP A 274 28.17 38.73 14.55
CA ASP A 274 29.23 38.09 13.77
C ASP A 274 29.73 36.81 14.44
N HIS A 275 29.89 36.81 15.77
CA HIS A 275 30.25 35.61 16.52
C HIS A 275 29.18 34.51 16.42
N LEU A 276 27.90 34.87 16.47
CA LEU A 276 26.79 33.91 16.30
C LEU A 276 26.69 33.39 14.86
N ILE A 277 26.82 34.26 13.86
CA ILE A 277 26.80 33.88 12.44
C ILE A 277 27.97 32.92 12.15
N GLY A 278 29.17 33.22 12.65
CA GLY A 278 30.32 32.31 12.55
C GLY A 278 30.06 30.95 13.21
N ARG A 279 29.49 30.96 14.43
CA ARG A 279 29.17 29.75 15.20
C ARG A 279 28.12 28.86 14.51
N TYR A 280 27.17 29.43 13.79
CA TYR A 280 26.09 28.67 13.12
C TYR A 280 26.26 28.53 11.61
N SER A 281 27.34 29.05 11.04
CA SER A 281 27.64 29.04 9.59
C SER A 281 27.62 27.64 8.96
N HIS A 282 28.03 26.61 9.70
CA HIS A 282 28.05 25.22 9.25
C HIS A 282 26.65 24.56 9.23
N ARG A 283 25.63 25.19 9.84
CA ARG A 283 24.24 24.71 9.85
C ARG A 283 23.35 25.44 8.85
N LEU A 284 23.86 26.51 8.24
CA LEU A 284 23.15 27.29 7.24
C LEU A 284 23.48 26.77 5.83
N PRO A 285 22.47 26.58 4.95
CA PRO A 285 22.71 26.28 3.54
C PRO A 285 23.67 27.30 2.91
N LYS A 286 24.69 26.83 2.19
CA LYS A 286 25.82 27.64 1.68
C LYS A 286 25.39 28.92 0.95
N ASP A 287 24.28 28.87 0.22
CA ASP A 287 23.76 30.02 -0.53
C ASP A 287 23.13 31.09 0.39
N THR A 288 22.38 30.67 1.42
CA THR A 288 21.71 31.61 2.35
C THR A 288 22.68 32.38 3.26
N SER A 289 23.77 31.75 3.68
CA SER A 289 24.81 32.40 4.50
C SER A 289 25.46 33.59 3.77
N SER A 290 25.74 33.42 2.48
CA SER A 290 26.37 34.45 1.65
C SER A 290 25.45 35.65 1.39
N VAL A 291 24.14 35.41 1.25
CA VAL A 291 23.13 36.44 1.00
C VAL A 291 22.84 37.24 2.27
N ILE A 292 22.69 36.56 3.41
CA ILE A 292 22.47 37.21 4.72
C ILE A 292 23.67 38.07 5.12
N SER A 293 24.90 37.55 4.95
CA SER A 293 26.12 38.32 5.25
C SER A 293 26.24 39.59 4.39
N LYS A 294 25.87 39.52 3.10
CA LYS A 294 25.86 40.69 2.22
C LYS A 294 24.75 41.68 2.57
N GLN A 295 23.54 41.23 2.88
CA GLN A 295 22.42 42.11 3.24
C GLN A 295 22.66 42.83 4.56
N VAL A 296 23.21 42.16 5.57
CA VAL A 296 23.52 42.76 6.87
C VAL A 296 24.62 43.82 6.75
N ARG A 297 25.71 43.53 6.02
CA ARG A 297 26.77 44.53 5.76
C ARG A 297 26.27 45.73 4.98
N TYR A 298 25.40 45.53 3.99
CA TYR A 298 24.81 46.62 3.22
C TYR A 298 23.88 47.49 4.09
N PHE A 299 23.15 46.88 5.04
CA PHE A 299 22.27 47.58 5.97
C PHE A 299 23.03 48.43 7.01
N ILE A 300 24.19 47.96 7.48
CA ILE A 300 25.03 48.70 8.43
C ILE A 300 25.74 49.88 7.74
N LEU A 301 26.24 49.69 6.51
CA LEU A 301 26.87 50.76 5.74
C LEU A 301 25.87 51.87 5.35
N THR A 302 24.65 51.50 4.97
CA THR A 302 23.58 52.48 4.68
C THR A 302 23.07 53.21 5.92
N TRP A 303 23.18 52.62 7.11
CA TRP A 303 22.86 53.28 8.38
C TRP A 303 23.88 54.38 8.74
N PHE A 304 25.16 54.22 8.37
CA PHE A 304 26.21 55.22 8.60
C PHE A 304 26.19 56.39 7.60
N GLU A 305 25.60 56.23 6.41
CA GLU A 305 25.49 57.31 5.41
C GLU A 305 24.27 58.22 5.62
N GLN A 306 23.34 57.85 6.51
CA GLN A 306 22.09 58.58 6.77
C GLN A 306 22.00 59.23 8.16
N VAL A 307 23.06 59.13 8.98
CA VAL A 307 23.25 59.84 10.25
C VAL A 307 24.37 60.86 10.08
#